data_AF-A0A9P7KA62-F1
#
_entry.id   AF-A0A9P7KA62-F1
#
_cell.length_a   1.000
_cell.length_b   1.000
_cell.length_c   1.000
_cell.angle_alpha   90.00
_cell.angle_beta   90.00
_cell.angle_gamma   90.00
#
_symmetry.space_group_name_H-M   'P 1'
#
loop_
_entity.id
_entity.type
_entity.pdbx_description
1 polymer ?
#
loop_
_entity_poly.entity_id
_entity_poly.type
_entity_poly.pdbx_seq_one_letter_code
_entity_poly.pdbx_strand_id
1 'polypeptide(L)' 'MAWRCTGKSNEELISNLGDAGIFKSEQVAKAMAAVDRANYVRHTYHAYEDSPQYVHHTQV' A
#
# COMPACT_ATOMS: atom_id res chain seq x y z
N MET A 1 0.00 6.53 13.95
CA MET A 1 1.25 6.56 13.17
C MET A 1 1.23 5.41 12.16
N ALA A 2 0.76 5.69 10.94
CA ALA A 2 0.84 4.81 9.74
C ALA A 2 1.68 5.47 8.62
N TRP A 3 2.02 6.76 8.80
CA TRP A 3 2.81 7.60 7.89
C TRP A 3 4.28 7.17 7.67
N ARG A 4 4.72 6.05 8.27
CA ARG A 4 6.07 5.52 8.09
C ARG A 4 6.14 4.39 7.07
N CYS A 5 5.01 3.81 6.68
CA CYS A 5 5.01 2.68 5.77
C CYS A 5 4.94 3.13 4.30
N THR A 6 4.63 4.39 4.04
CA THR A 6 4.60 4.97 2.68
C THR A 6 5.93 4.75 1.94
N GLY A 7 5.84 4.35 0.68
CA GLY A 7 6.98 4.17 -0.22
C GLY A 7 6.79 4.90 -1.55
N LYS A 8 7.77 4.79 -2.44
CA LYS A 8 7.69 5.24 -3.84
C LYS A 8 7.38 4.11 -4.81
N SER A 9 7.42 2.86 -4.34
CA SER A 9 7.08 1.66 -5.07
C SER A 9 6.26 0.70 -4.20
N ASN A 10 5.64 -0.29 -4.85
CA ASN A 10 4.92 -1.35 -4.16
C ASN A 10 5.86 -2.11 -3.21
N GLU A 11 7.03 -2.51 -3.69
CA GLU A 11 8.02 -3.25 -2.91
C GLU A 11 8.43 -2.51 -1.63
N GLU A 12 8.67 -1.19 -1.74
CA GLU A 12 9.04 -0.35 -0.60
C GLU A 12 7.88 -0.26 0.43
N LEU A 13 6.65 -0.08 -0.04
CA LEU A 13 5.46 -0.10 0.82
C LEU A 13 5.34 -1.44 1.57
N ILE A 14 5.50 -2.58 0.87
CA ILE A 14 5.39 -3.90 1.47
C ILE A 14 6.54 -4.17 2.45
N SER A 15 7.77 -3.75 2.13
CA SER A 15 8.91 -3.87 3.04
C SER A 15 8.66 -3.10 4.33
N ASN A 16 8.25 -1.83 4.23
CA ASN A 16 8.02 -0.99 5.40
C ASN A 16 6.85 -1.52 6.27
N LEU A 17 5.80 -2.08 5.66
CA LEU A 17 4.71 -2.74 6.38
C LEU A 17 5.19 -4.01 7.10
N GLY A 18 6.13 -4.76 6.50
CA GLY A 18 6.80 -5.90 7.13
C GLY A 18 7.64 -5.48 8.33
N ASP A 19 8.47 -4.45 8.17
CA ASP A 19 9.33 -3.90 9.24
C ASP A 19 8.52 -3.33 10.40
N ALA A 20 7.35 -2.75 10.11
CA ALA A 20 6.39 -2.29 11.12
C ALA A 20 5.65 -3.45 11.84
N GLY A 21 5.86 -4.71 11.42
CA GLY A 21 5.20 -5.88 12.00
C GLY A 21 3.71 -5.99 11.66
N ILE A 22 3.23 -5.31 10.60
CA ILE A 22 1.84 -5.40 10.13
C ILE A 22 1.58 -6.78 9.54
N PHE A 23 2.55 -7.31 8.79
CA PHE A 23 2.49 -8.68 8.27
C PHE A 23 2.98 -9.67 9.31
N LYS A 24 2.16 -10.69 9.59
CA LYS A 24 2.50 -11.80 10.49
C LYS A 24 2.95 -13.06 9.74
N SER A 25 2.80 -13.06 8.42
CA SER A 25 3.12 -14.21 7.57
C SER A 25 3.77 -13.76 6.28
N GLU A 26 4.80 -14.50 5.85
CA GLU A 26 5.50 -14.23 4.61
C GLU A 26 4.61 -14.40 3.37
N GLN A 27 3.60 -15.27 3.46
CA GLN A 27 2.67 -15.50 2.36
C GLN A 27 1.87 -14.23 2.02
N VAL A 28 1.47 -13.46 3.03
CA VAL A 28 0.77 -12.18 2.82
C VAL A 28 1.68 -11.16 2.16
N ALA A 29 2.93 -11.04 2.62
CA ALA A 29 3.90 -10.13 2.01
C ALA A 29 4.15 -10.47 0.52
N LYS A 30 4.32 -11.77 0.19
CA LYS A 30 4.48 -12.23 -1.20
C LYS A 30 3.24 -11.96 -2.05
N ALA A 31 2.04 -12.22 -1.52
CA ALA A 31 0.80 -11.98 -2.25
C ALA A 31 0.59 -10.49 -2.54
N MET A 32 0.87 -9.62 -1.56
CA MET A 32 0.73 -8.18 -1.75
C MET A 32 1.82 -7.60 -2.67
N ALA A 33 3.05 -8.11 -2.62
CA ALA A 33 4.10 -7.71 -3.56
C ALA A 33 3.80 -8.13 -5.01
N ALA A 34 3.11 -9.25 -5.22
CA ALA A 34 2.72 -9.71 -6.56
C ALA A 34 1.63 -8.85 -7.22
N VAL A 35 0.88 -8.07 -6.43
CA VAL A 35 -0.25 -7.28 -6.91
C VAL A 35 0.09 -5.80 -6.84
N ASP A 36 0.34 -5.18 -8.00
CA ASP A 36 0.69 -3.78 -8.01
C ASP A 36 -0.50 -2.86 -7.67
N ARG A 37 -0.43 -2.17 -6.53
CA ARG A 37 -1.41 -1.22 -6.02
C ARG A 37 -1.68 -0.05 -6.98
N ALA A 38 -0.71 0.35 -7.80
CA ALA A 38 -0.91 1.43 -8.78
C ALA A 38 -2.03 1.14 -9.79
N ASN A 39 -2.34 -0.14 -10.04
CA ASN A 39 -3.41 -0.55 -10.95
C ASN A 39 -4.82 -0.37 -10.38
N TYR A 40 -4.94 -0.10 -9.07
CA TYR A 40 -6.23 -0.05 -8.36
C TYR A 40 -6.54 1.33 -7.77
N VAL A 41 -5.68 2.32 -7.98
CA VAL A 41 -5.82 3.69 -7.46
C VAL A 41 -5.93 4.67 -8.62
N ARG A 42 -6.83 5.68 -8.52
CA ARG A 42 -7.00 6.70 -9.57
C ARG A 42 -5.82 7.68 -9.63
N HIS A 43 -5.34 8.12 -8.47
CA HIS A 43 -4.21 9.04 -8.36
C HIS A 43 -2.94 8.25 -8.05
N THR A 44 -2.18 7.93 -9.09
CA THR A 44 -0.96 7.14 -8.99
C THR A 44 0.11 7.77 -8.10
N TYR A 45 0.10 9.10 -7.94
CA TYR A 45 0.97 9.82 -7.02
C TYR A 45 0.81 9.36 -5.55
N HIS A 46 -0.41 8.96 -5.16
CA HIS A 46 -0.71 8.47 -3.81
C HIS A 46 -0.81 6.94 -3.74
N ALA A 47 -0.40 6.21 -4.80
CA ALA A 47 -0.61 4.77 -4.89
C ALA A 47 0.06 4.00 -3.74
N TYR A 48 1.22 4.47 -3.28
CA TYR A 48 2.04 3.79 -2.28
C TYR A 48 2.03 4.47 -0.91
N GLU A 49 1.04 5.31 -0.66
CA GLU A 49 0.77 5.83 0.67
C GLU A 49 0.03 4.80 1.52
N ASP A 50 0.50 4.62 2.75
CA ASP A 50 -0.19 3.81 3.76
C ASP A 50 -1.36 4.60 4.38
N SER A 51 -2.30 4.94 3.51
CA SER A 51 -3.51 5.71 3.82
C SER A 51 -4.66 5.29 2.89
N PRO A 52 -5.92 5.46 3.33
CA PRO A 52 -7.08 5.27 2.47
C PRO A 52 -6.98 6.17 1.23
N GLN A 53 -7.25 5.58 0.06
CA GLN A 53 -7.27 6.31 -1.21
C GLN A 53 -8.68 6.42 -1.74
N TYR A 54 -9.00 7.55 -2.35
CA TYR A 54 -10.31 7.77 -2.93
C TYR A 54 -10.46 6.99 -4.25
N VAL A 55 -11.38 6.03 -4.28
CA VAL A 55 -11.63 5.14 -5.43
C VAL A 55 -12.99 5.35 -6.12
N HIS A 56 -13.93 6.06 -5.47
CA HIS A 56 -15.27 6.53 -5.91
C HIS A 56 -16.51 5.81 -5.30
N HIS A 57 -17.58 6.58 -4.98
CA HIS A 57 -19.00 6.23 -5.16
C HIS A 57 -19.92 7.47 -5.06
N THR A 58 -19.58 8.48 -4.23
CA THR A 58 -20.26 9.79 -4.20
C THR A 58 -19.30 10.85 -3.66
N GLN A 59 -19.37 12.08 -4.19
CA GLN A 59 -18.70 13.27 -3.65
C GLN A 59 -19.73 14.07 -2.85
N VAL A 60 -19.38 14.47 -1.63
CA VAL A 60 -19.90 15.66 -0.93
C VAL A 60 -18.75 16.34 -0.23
#